data_AF-A0A8C6IRH3-F1
#
_entry.id   AF-A0A8C6IRH3-F1
#
_cell.length_a   1.000
_cell.length_b   1.000
_cell.length_c   1.000
_cell.angle_alpha   90.00
_cell.angle_beta   90.00
_cell.angle_gamma   90.00
#
_symmetry.space_group_name_H-M   'P 1'
#
loop_
_entity.id
_entity.type
_entity.pdbx_description
1 polymer ?
#
loop_
_entity_poly.entity_id
_entity_poly.type
_entity_poly.pdbx_seq_one_letter_code
_entity_poly.pdbx_strand_id
1 'polypeptide(L)'
;MLYVDGMNGVINHNETIQWLYTLIGSKFRLVVKTALKLLVVFVEYTESNAPLLIQAVSTVDEKRGAKPWSNIMEILEEKDGVDTELLVYAMTLVNKTLSGLPDQDSFYDVVDCLEELGIEAISQRHLNKKGTDLDLVEQFNIYEVT
;
A
#
# COMPACT_ATOMS: atom_id res chain seq x y z
N MET A 1 10.19 15.12 2.16
CA MET A 1 10.63 13.72 2.00
C MET A 1 11.96 13.57 1.27
N LEU A 2 12.33 14.44 0.30
CA LEU A 2 13.61 14.28 -0.41
C LEU A 2 14.87 14.67 0.40
N TYR A 3 14.71 15.52 1.41
CA TYR A 3 15.79 15.92 2.31
C TYR A 3 15.65 15.20 3.64
N VAL A 4 16.78 14.83 4.26
CA VAL A 4 16.85 14.09 5.53
C VAL A 4 16.00 14.77 6.61
N ASP A 5 16.17 16.08 6.82
CA ASP A 5 15.40 16.83 7.84
C ASP A 5 13.90 16.80 7.54
N GLY A 6 13.53 16.94 6.26
CA GLY A 6 12.15 16.87 5.83
C GLY A 6 11.53 15.48 5.96
N MET A 7 12.33 14.41 5.82
CA MET A 7 11.86 13.03 6.05
C MET A 7 11.71 12.74 7.54
N ASN A 8 12.71 13.12 8.35
CA ASN A 8 12.63 13.02 9.81
C ASN A 8 11.43 13.77 10.38
N GLY A 9 11.12 14.95 9.82
CA GLY A 9 9.90 15.69 10.16
C GLY A 9 8.62 14.88 9.93
N VAL A 10 8.52 14.15 8.81
CA VAL A 10 7.35 13.28 8.51
C VAL A 10 7.32 12.06 9.43
N ILE A 11 8.47 11.41 9.64
CA ILE A 11 8.60 10.24 10.54
C ILE A 11 8.08 10.59 11.94
N ASN A 12 8.41 11.77 12.44
CA ASN A 12 8.01 12.24 13.77
C ASN A 12 6.53 12.66 13.88
N HIS A 13 5.78 12.73 12.77
CA HIS A 13 4.38 13.16 12.74
C HIS A 13 3.52 12.16 11.95
N ASN A 14 3.13 11.07 12.60
CA ASN A 14 2.35 9.99 11.99
C ASN A 14 1.02 10.47 11.37
N GLU A 15 0.45 11.58 11.86
CA GLU A 15 -0.73 12.23 11.28
C GLU A 15 -0.53 12.59 9.81
N THR A 16 0.70 12.89 9.39
CA THR A 16 1.04 13.15 7.98
C THR A 16 0.89 11.87 7.15
N ILE A 17 1.29 10.73 7.70
CA ILE A 17 1.17 9.42 7.03
C ILE A 17 -0.30 8.99 6.97
N GLN A 18 -1.04 9.19 8.07
CA GLN A 18 -2.50 8.97 8.11
C GLN A 18 -3.21 9.82 7.04
N TRP A 19 -2.82 11.08 6.92
CA TRP A 19 -3.37 11.97 5.89
C TRP A 19 -3.04 11.48 4.48
N LEU A 20 -1.78 11.13 4.19
CA LEU A 20 -1.38 10.56 2.90
C LEU A 20 -2.16 9.26 2.59
N TYR A 21 -2.33 8.37 3.56
CA TYR A 21 -3.12 7.15 3.39
C TYR A 21 -4.60 7.45 3.12
N THR A 22 -5.18 8.46 3.78
CA THR A 22 -6.55 8.91 3.53
C THR A 22 -6.72 9.41 2.09
N LEU A 23 -5.70 10.07 1.52
CA LEU A 23 -5.73 10.58 0.14
C LEU A 23 -5.75 9.47 -0.92
N ILE A 24 -5.38 8.23 -0.58
CA ILE A 24 -5.50 7.07 -1.48
C ILE A 24 -6.96 6.81 -1.84
N GLY A 25 -7.90 7.03 -0.91
CA GLY A 25 -9.35 6.90 -1.16
C GLY A 25 -9.98 8.09 -1.92
N SER A 26 -9.17 8.97 -2.51
CA SER A 26 -9.66 10.15 -3.23
C SER A 26 -10.26 9.79 -4.59
N LYS A 27 -11.30 10.52 -5.01
CA LYS A 27 -11.85 10.43 -6.37
C LYS A 27 -10.92 11.01 -7.45
N PHE A 28 -9.89 11.77 -7.05
CA PHE A 28 -8.98 12.44 -7.98
C PHE A 28 -7.74 11.58 -8.22
N ARG A 29 -7.64 10.96 -9.40
CA ARG A 29 -6.54 10.05 -9.78
C ARG A 29 -5.15 10.62 -9.53
N LEU A 30 -4.93 11.90 -9.82
CA LEU A 30 -3.63 12.56 -9.59
C LEU A 30 -3.27 12.62 -8.10
N VAL A 31 -4.26 12.85 -7.23
CA VAL A 31 -4.06 12.88 -5.77
C VAL A 31 -3.68 11.49 -5.26
N VAL A 32 -4.41 10.46 -5.71
CA VAL A 32 -4.11 9.06 -5.38
C VAL A 32 -2.70 8.68 -5.82
N LYS A 33 -2.34 9.01 -7.07
CA LYS A 33 -1.01 8.77 -7.63
C LYS A 33 0.10 9.41 -6.80
N THR A 34 -0.06 10.68 -6.45
CA THR A 34 0.95 11.41 -5.66
C THR A 34 1.05 10.83 -4.25
N ALA A 35 -0.08 10.51 -3.61
CA ALA A 35 -0.10 9.90 -2.28
C ALA A 35 0.63 8.56 -2.26
N LEU A 36 0.33 7.66 -3.20
CA LEU A 36 1.00 6.36 -3.33
C LEU A 36 2.52 6.53 -3.53
N LYS A 37 2.96 7.39 -4.45
CA LYS A 37 4.40 7.64 -4.67
C LYS A 37 5.11 8.15 -3.41
N LEU A 38 4.48 9.07 -2.67
CA LEU A 38 5.06 9.60 -1.44
C LEU A 38 5.14 8.53 -0.34
N LEU A 39 4.14 7.65 -0.25
CA LEU A 39 4.14 6.55 0.71
C LEU A 39 5.16 5.48 0.35
N VAL A 40 5.36 5.17 -0.93
CA VAL A 40 6.44 4.29 -1.40
C VAL A 40 7.81 4.88 -1.02
N VAL A 41 8.05 6.15 -1.35
CA VAL A 41 9.29 6.85 -0.96
C VAL A 41 9.49 6.87 0.56
N PHE A 42 8.40 6.94 1.33
CA PHE A 42 8.45 6.90 2.78
C PHE A 42 8.90 5.52 3.29
N VAL A 43 8.29 4.41 2.86
CA VAL A 43 8.69 3.08 3.33
C VAL A 43 10.05 2.63 2.80
N GLU A 44 10.47 3.10 1.62
CA GLU A 44 11.79 2.79 1.05
C GLU A 44 12.94 3.53 1.74
N TYR A 45 12.65 4.62 2.47
CA TYR A 45 13.69 5.41 3.11
C TYR A 45 14.41 4.64 4.23
N THR A 46 13.69 3.86 5.01
CA THR A 46 14.23 2.98 6.05
C THR A 46 13.19 1.95 6.47
N GLU A 47 13.62 0.73 6.80
CA GLU A 47 12.74 -0.37 7.22
C GLU A 47 11.87 0.00 8.43
N SER A 48 12.37 0.84 9.34
CA SER A 48 11.61 1.30 10.52
C SER A 48 10.40 2.17 10.20
N ASN A 49 10.22 2.59 8.94
CA ASN A 49 9.03 3.30 8.48
C ASN A 49 7.85 2.37 8.18
N ALA A 50 8.06 1.08 7.92
CA ALA A 50 6.98 0.14 7.62
C ALA A 50 5.97 0.00 8.79
N PRO A 51 6.40 -0.19 10.07
CA PRO A 51 5.48 -0.19 11.21
C PRO A 51 4.70 1.12 11.37
N LEU A 52 5.32 2.27 11.05
CA LEU A 52 4.66 3.59 11.12
C LEU A 52 3.55 3.71 10.08
N LEU A 53 3.75 3.16 8.88
CA LEU A 53 2.71 3.09 7.87
C LEU A 53 1.56 2.19 8.32
N ILE A 54 1.85 1.00 8.85
CA ILE A 54 0.81 0.08 9.35
C ILE A 54 -0.04 0.75 10.43
N GLN A 55 0.60 1.41 11.40
CA GLN A 55 -0.10 2.18 12.43
C GLN A 55 -1.04 3.24 11.82
N ALA A 56 -0.58 3.95 10.79
CA ALA A 56 -1.38 4.96 10.12
C ALA A 56 -2.56 4.36 9.34
N VAL A 57 -2.35 3.24 8.64
CA VAL A 57 -3.38 2.48 7.91
C VAL A 57 -4.48 2.04 8.87
N SER A 58 -4.12 1.31 9.93
CA SER A 58 -5.08 0.81 10.92
C SER A 58 -5.86 1.95 11.55
N THR A 59 -5.18 3.03 11.96
CA THR A 59 -5.83 4.20 12.55
C THR A 59 -6.86 4.84 11.63
N VAL A 60 -6.57 4.97 10.34
CA VAL A 60 -7.48 5.62 9.38
C VAL A 60 -8.68 4.74 9.07
N ASP A 61 -8.47 3.45 8.79
CA ASP A 61 -9.56 2.56 8.42
C ASP A 61 -10.44 2.19 9.61
N GLU A 62 -9.89 2.00 10.81
CA GLU A 62 -10.68 1.80 12.03
C GLU A 62 -11.60 3.01 12.30
N LYS A 63 -11.08 4.25 12.16
CA LYS A 63 -11.88 5.47 12.30
C LYS A 63 -13.04 5.54 11.29
N ARG A 64 -12.92 4.87 10.15
CA ARG A 64 -13.96 4.79 9.11
C ARG A 64 -14.88 3.57 9.28
N GLY A 65 -14.60 2.67 10.22
CA GLY A 65 -15.30 1.40 10.37
C GLY A 65 -14.97 0.40 9.25
N ALA A 66 -13.80 0.53 8.62
CA ALA A 66 -13.30 -0.37 7.60
C ALA A 66 -12.16 -1.25 8.16
N LYS A 67 -11.85 -2.35 7.50
CA LYS A 67 -10.67 -3.16 7.84
C LYS A 67 -9.40 -2.44 7.38
N PRO A 68 -8.27 -2.56 8.09
CA PRO A 68 -6.99 -2.03 7.63
C PRO A 68 -6.69 -2.48 6.20
N TRP A 69 -6.13 -1.58 5.38
CA TRP A 69 -5.77 -1.79 3.97
C TRP A 69 -6.91 -1.64 2.96
N SER A 70 -8.11 -1.25 3.40
CA SER A 70 -9.28 -1.15 2.52
C SER A 70 -9.07 -0.21 1.33
N ASN A 71 -8.43 0.95 1.52
CA ASN A 71 -8.18 1.88 0.40
C ASN A 71 -7.25 1.30 -0.68
N ILE A 72 -6.28 0.47 -0.28
CA ILE A 72 -5.37 -0.18 -1.23
C ILE A 72 -6.12 -1.26 -2.00
N MET A 73 -6.91 -2.07 -1.30
CA MET A 73 -7.71 -3.12 -1.91
C MET A 73 -8.73 -2.58 -2.90
N GLU A 74 -9.39 -1.45 -2.60
CA GLU A 74 -10.29 -0.76 -3.52
C GLU A 74 -9.59 -0.33 -4.83
N ILE A 75 -8.33 0.08 -4.77
CA ILE A 75 -7.53 0.38 -5.98
C ILE A 75 -7.27 -0.89 -6.77
N LEU A 76 -6.83 -1.96 -6.11
CA LEU A 76 -6.50 -3.23 -6.74
C LEU A 76 -7.72 -3.94 -7.35
N GLU A 77 -8.92 -3.68 -6.84
CA GLU A 77 -10.17 -4.18 -7.39
C GLU A 77 -10.51 -3.60 -8.78
N GLU A 78 -9.84 -2.52 -9.23
CA GLU A 78 -9.96 -1.95 -10.58
C GLU A 78 -11.39 -1.48 -10.94
N LYS A 79 -12.20 -1.04 -9.97
CA LYS A 79 -13.64 -0.74 -10.15
C LYS A 79 -13.96 0.31 -11.24
N ASP A 80 -13.02 1.20 -11.56
CA ASP A 80 -13.24 2.34 -12.48
C ASP A 80 -12.28 2.39 -13.69
N GLY A 81 -11.73 1.25 -14.13
CA GLY A 81 -10.70 1.23 -15.17
C GLY A 81 -9.49 2.05 -14.71
N VAL A 82 -9.02 1.71 -13.52
CA VAL A 82 -7.91 2.35 -12.82
C VAL A 82 -6.66 2.24 -13.68
N ASP A 83 -5.86 3.30 -13.69
CA ASP A 83 -4.57 3.33 -14.39
C ASP A 83 -3.65 2.23 -13.85
N THR A 84 -3.10 1.39 -14.72
CA THR A 84 -2.22 0.28 -14.31
C THR A 84 -1.05 0.78 -13.46
N GLU A 85 -0.56 2.00 -13.70
CA GLU A 85 0.49 2.61 -12.88
C GLU A 85 0.08 2.72 -11.40
N LEU A 86 -1.20 2.96 -11.10
CA LEU A 86 -1.71 2.99 -9.73
C LEU A 86 -1.74 1.60 -9.09
N LEU A 87 -2.08 0.56 -9.86
CA LEU A 87 -2.06 -0.82 -9.40
C LEU A 87 -0.63 -1.25 -9.04
N VAL A 88 0.35 -0.89 -9.89
CA VAL A 88 1.78 -1.14 -9.63
C VAL A 88 2.20 -0.46 -8.34
N TYR A 89 1.94 0.83 -8.16
CA TYR A 89 2.31 1.52 -6.92
C TYR A 89 1.61 0.97 -5.68
N ALA A 90 0.35 0.55 -5.80
CA ALA A 90 -0.38 -0.07 -4.69
C ALA A 90 0.28 -1.39 -4.25
N MET A 91 0.59 -2.29 -5.20
CA MET A 91 1.29 -3.53 -4.87
C MET A 91 2.73 -3.30 -4.42
N THR A 92 3.46 -2.36 -5.02
CA THR A 92 4.80 -1.98 -4.55
C THR A 92 4.77 -1.49 -3.10
N LEU A 93 3.78 -0.68 -2.73
CA LEU A 93 3.64 -0.23 -1.35
C LEU A 93 3.40 -1.41 -0.39
N VAL A 94 2.53 -2.35 -0.75
CA VAL A 94 2.29 -3.58 0.04
C VAL A 94 3.58 -4.38 0.19
N ASN A 95 4.22 -4.75 -0.92
CA ASN A 95 5.45 -5.54 -0.91
C ASN A 95 6.57 -4.89 -0.10
N LYS A 96 6.79 -3.58 -0.28
CA LYS A 96 7.81 -2.85 0.47
C LYS A 96 7.50 -2.78 1.96
N THR A 97 6.22 -2.61 2.32
CA THR A 97 5.80 -2.60 3.72
C THR A 97 6.06 -3.97 4.35
N LEU A 98 5.62 -5.05 3.71
CA LEU A 98 5.83 -6.42 4.18
C LEU A 98 7.33 -6.75 4.34
N SER A 99 8.14 -6.37 3.35
CA SER A 99 9.60 -6.60 3.39
C SER A 99 10.33 -5.82 4.50
N GLY A 100 9.73 -4.72 4.98
CA GLY A 100 10.31 -3.88 6.03
C GLY A 100 9.89 -4.26 7.44
N LEU A 101 9.11 -5.34 7.61
CA LEU A 101 8.65 -5.78 8.93
C LEU A 101 9.76 -6.51 9.70
N PRO A 102 9.93 -6.22 11.01
CA PRO A 102 11.05 -6.73 11.78
C PRO A 102 10.86 -8.17 12.30
N ASP A 103 9.63 -8.68 12.30
CA ASP A 103 9.27 -9.98 12.87
C ASP A 103 8.11 -10.64 12.09
N GLN A 104 7.99 -11.96 12.27
CA GLN A 104 6.99 -12.78 11.60
C GLN A 104 5.57 -12.51 12.10
N ASP A 105 5.40 -12.15 13.37
CA ASP A 105 4.07 -11.90 13.94
C ASP A 105 3.43 -10.68 13.24
N SER A 106 4.17 -9.58 13.15
CA SER A 106 3.74 -8.38 12.43
C SER A 106 3.48 -8.64 10.95
N PHE A 107 4.27 -9.54 10.33
CA PHE A 107 4.08 -9.93 8.94
C PHE A 107 2.75 -10.66 8.74
N TYR A 108 2.47 -11.67 9.55
CA TYR A 108 1.23 -12.44 9.46
C TYR A 108 0.00 -11.59 9.81
N ASP A 109 0.11 -10.64 10.75
CA ASP A 109 -0.97 -9.69 11.05
C ASP A 109 -1.40 -8.89 9.79
N VAL A 110 -0.45 -8.48 8.96
CA VAL A 110 -0.74 -7.73 7.71
C VAL A 110 -1.28 -8.67 6.62
N VAL A 111 -0.65 -9.82 6.42
CA VAL A 111 -1.09 -10.79 5.40
C VAL A 111 -2.51 -11.26 5.67
N ASP A 112 -2.83 -11.62 6.92
CA ASP A 112 -4.18 -12.04 7.30
C ASP A 112 -5.23 -10.95 7.00
N CYS A 113 -4.91 -9.68 7.25
CA CYS A 113 -5.80 -8.56 6.89
C CYS A 113 -6.04 -8.48 5.37
N LEU A 114 -4.99 -8.67 4.55
CA LEU A 114 -5.10 -8.62 3.09
C LEU A 114 -5.86 -9.84 2.54
N GLU A 115 -5.65 -11.02 3.11
CA GLU A 115 -6.39 -12.24 2.80
C GLU A 115 -7.88 -12.11 3.13
N GLU A 116 -8.21 -11.56 4.30
CA GLU A 116 -9.60 -11.27 4.67
C GLU A 116 -10.28 -10.25 3.75
N LEU A 117 -9.50 -9.41 3.07
CA LEU A 117 -9.96 -8.47 2.05
C LEU A 117 -9.95 -9.08 0.63
N GLY A 118 -9.52 -10.33 0.46
CA GLY A 118 -9.60 -11.08 -0.79
C GLY A 118 -8.45 -10.83 -1.77
N ILE A 119 -7.24 -10.56 -1.28
CA ILE A 119 -6.08 -10.31 -2.13
C ILE A 119 -5.72 -11.48 -3.05
N GLU A 120 -5.90 -12.73 -2.61
CA GLU A 120 -5.69 -13.92 -3.44
C GLU A 120 -6.54 -13.86 -4.73
N ALA A 121 -7.84 -13.60 -4.58
CA ALA A 121 -8.75 -13.51 -5.71
C ALA A 121 -8.40 -12.36 -6.67
N ILE A 122 -7.94 -11.23 -6.12
CA ILE A 122 -7.49 -10.07 -6.89
C ILE A 122 -6.20 -10.39 -7.66
N SER A 123 -5.21 -10.99 -6.99
CA SER A 123 -3.93 -11.43 -7.57
C SER A 123 -4.18 -12.37 -8.75
N GLN A 124 -4.95 -13.44 -8.53
CA GLN A 124 -5.28 -14.42 -9.57
C GLN A 124 -5.99 -13.79 -10.75
N ARG A 125 -6.91 -12.85 -10.53
CA ARG A 125 -7.62 -12.16 -11.61
C ARG A 125 -6.67 -11.36 -12.49
N HIS A 126 -5.71 -10.65 -11.90
CA HIS A 126 -4.74 -9.84 -12.64
C HIS A 126 -3.70 -10.70 -13.37
N LEU A 127 -3.19 -11.75 -12.73
CA LEU A 127 -2.21 -12.67 -13.31
C LEU A 127 -2.77 -13.47 -14.51
N ASN A 128 -4.06 -13.81 -14.49
CA ASN A 128 -4.71 -14.56 -15.56
C ASN A 128 -5.29 -13.68 -16.69
N LYS A 129 -5.33 -12.35 -16.52
CA LYS A 129 -5.85 -11.41 -17.53
C LYS A 129 -4.82 -11.25 -18.65
N LYS A 130 -5.24 -11.50 -19.90
CA LYS A 130 -4.37 -11.32 -21.06
C LYS A 130 -4.04 -9.84 -21.27
N GLY A 131 -2.77 -9.53 -21.45
CA GLY A 131 -2.31 -8.15 -21.67
C GLY A 131 -2.19 -7.32 -20.41
N THR A 132 -2.19 -7.95 -19.22
CA THR A 132 -1.76 -7.27 -17.99
C THR A 132 -0.32 -6.78 -18.14
N ASP A 133 -0.08 -5.59 -17.61
CA ASP A 133 1.24 -4.96 -17.61
C ASP A 133 2.27 -5.83 -16.86
N LEU A 134 3.49 -5.91 -17.39
CA LEU A 134 4.52 -6.80 -16.85
C LEU A 134 5.02 -6.36 -15.48
N ASP A 135 5.07 -5.05 -15.21
CA ASP A 135 5.49 -4.53 -13.91
C ASP A 135 4.45 -4.90 -12.84
N LEU A 136 3.16 -4.87 -13.20
CA LEU A 136 2.10 -5.31 -12.29
C LEU A 136 2.17 -6.81 -12.01
N VAL A 137 2.41 -7.62 -13.05
CA VAL A 137 2.60 -9.07 -12.90
C VAL A 137 3.80 -9.37 -12.00
N GLU A 138 4.91 -8.64 -12.17
CA GLU A 138 6.08 -8.79 -11.29
C GLU A 138 5.74 -8.46 -9.83
N GLN A 139 5.01 -7.39 -9.56
CA GLN A 139 4.62 -7.04 -8.20
C GLN A 139 3.71 -8.08 -7.54
N PHE A 140 2.76 -8.68 -8.27
CA PHE A 140 1.97 -9.80 -7.73
C PHE A 140 2.83 -11.04 -7.52
N ASN A 141 3.74 -11.37 -8.43
CA ASN A 141 4.64 -12.51 -8.25
C ASN A 141 5.57 -12.34 -7.04
N ILE A 142 6.02 -11.11 -6.75
CA ILE A 142 6.78 -10.80 -5.52
C ILE A 142 5.93 -11.08 -4.29
N TYR A 143 4.67 -10.64 -4.29
CA TYR A 143 3.74 -10.89 -3.18
C TYR A 143 3.57 -12.39 -2.91
N GLU A 144 3.36 -13.21 -3.95
CA GLU A 144 3.13 -14.66 -3.83
C GLU A 144 4.36 -15.46 -3.32
N VAL A 145 5.57 -14.90 -3.41
CA VAL A 145 6.81 -15.56 -2.94
C VAL A 145 7.36 -14.96 -1.65
N THR A 146 6.70 -13.95 -1.09
CA THR A 146 7.07 -13.33 0.19
C THR A 146 6.65 -14.24 1.34
#